data_AF-A0A0G0KVK7-F1
#
_entry.id   AF-A0A0G0KVK7-F1
#
_cell.length_a   1.000
_cell.length_b   1.000
_cell.length_c   1.000
_cell.angle_alpha   90.00
_cell.angle_beta   90.00
_cell.angle_gamma   90.00
#
_symmetry.space_group_name_H-M   'P 1'
#
loop_
_entity.id
_entity.type
_entity.pdbx_description
1 polymer ?
#
loop_
_entity_poly.entity_id
_entity_poly.type
_entity_poly.pdbx_seq_one_letter_code
_entity_poly.pdbx_strand_id
1 'polypeptide(L)'
;MKNQIEKPKTKEEKENKPRFELKTPGGYRLDEVVSALQKAIRRGQEENALYWMMEFVKGHYIGYLWRRLSVITIEDIGLADLNAPLMINTLAQMNERVNKNGYIETFHPAMAVIYLCQAPKSREIDYACDYIDLKRKAGWYLETPPEARDMHTQVGKELLKEMPGDYEKNADDKFYYEGILLNNPASINQDKYKKKVWDLRKLDTNKFNLKFKNDGV
;
A
#
# COMPACT_ATOMS: atom_id res chain seq x y z
N MET A 1 -6.73 6.93 -45.09
CA MET A 1 -7.80 7.02 -44.07
C MET A 1 -7.30 7.94 -42.95
N LYS A 2 -7.98 9.07 -42.70
CA LYS A 2 -7.61 10.00 -41.63
C LYS A 2 -8.07 9.39 -40.29
N ASN A 3 -7.13 9.10 -39.40
CA ASN A 3 -7.43 8.76 -38.00
C ASN A 3 -8.04 10.00 -37.34
N GLN A 4 -9.34 9.97 -37.08
CA GLN A 4 -9.99 10.95 -36.21
C GLN A 4 -9.66 10.60 -34.77
N ILE A 5 -8.84 11.45 -34.14
CA ILE A 5 -8.61 11.41 -32.70
C ILE A 5 -9.93 11.83 -32.04
N GLU A 6 -10.61 10.90 -31.36
CA GLU A 6 -11.82 11.23 -30.60
C GLU A 6 -11.50 12.32 -29.57
N LYS A 7 -12.30 13.39 -29.57
CA LYS A 7 -12.16 14.46 -28.57
C LYS A 7 -12.40 13.90 -27.17
N PRO A 8 -11.63 14.32 -26.16
CA PRO A 8 -11.84 13.89 -24.79
C PRO A 8 -13.22 14.36 -24.30
N LYS A 9 -14.03 13.41 -23.81
CA LYS A 9 -15.38 13.64 -23.29
C LYS A 9 -15.37 14.67 -22.15
N THR A 10 -16.37 15.55 -22.16
CA THR A 10 -16.60 16.58 -21.14
C THR A 10 -16.87 15.97 -19.76
N LYS A 11 -16.72 16.75 -18.67
CA LYS A 11 -16.98 16.29 -17.30
C LYS A 11 -18.43 15.78 -17.13
N GLU A 12 -19.41 16.47 -17.71
CA GLU A 12 -20.83 16.07 -17.69
C GLU A 12 -21.08 14.75 -18.44
N GLU A 13 -20.41 14.51 -19.58
CA GLU A 13 -20.53 13.23 -20.32
C GLU A 13 -19.89 12.04 -19.58
N LYS A 14 -18.98 12.29 -18.63
CA LYS A 14 -18.44 11.26 -17.73
C LYS A 14 -19.35 10.98 -16.53
N GLU A 15 -20.11 11.97 -16.08
CA GLU A 15 -21.03 11.86 -14.95
C GLU A 15 -22.33 11.13 -15.31
N ASN A 16 -22.79 11.23 -16.56
CA ASN A 16 -24.13 10.77 -16.96
C ASN A 16 -24.22 9.37 -17.59
N LYS A 17 -23.21 8.51 -17.40
CA LYS A 17 -23.43 7.07 -17.63
C LYS A 17 -24.09 6.52 -16.38
N PRO A 18 -25.28 5.89 -16.45
CA PRO A 18 -25.78 5.13 -15.33
C PRO A 18 -24.75 4.04 -15.04
N ARG A 19 -23.91 4.26 -14.01
CA ARG A 19 -23.20 3.17 -13.37
C ARG A 19 -24.33 2.26 -12.93
N PHE A 20 -24.43 1.09 -13.57
CA PHE A 20 -25.45 0.07 -13.31
C PHE A 20 -25.94 0.19 -11.86
N GLU A 21 -27.22 0.52 -11.67
CA GLU A 21 -27.83 0.63 -10.34
C GLU A 21 -27.98 -0.77 -9.75
N LEU A 22 -26.86 -1.36 -9.36
CA LEU A 22 -26.83 -2.63 -8.66
C LEU A 22 -27.55 -2.42 -7.34
N LYS A 23 -28.61 -3.19 -7.12
CA LYS A 23 -29.34 -3.21 -5.86
C LYS A 23 -29.04 -4.47 -5.07
N THR A 24 -29.17 -4.36 -3.77
CA THR A 24 -29.12 -5.50 -2.85
C THR A 24 -30.54 -6.05 -2.63
N PRO A 25 -30.69 -7.23 -2.00
CA PRO A 25 -32.01 -7.83 -1.77
C PRO A 25 -32.97 -6.96 -0.95
N GLY A 26 -32.46 -6.13 -0.03
CA GLY A 26 -33.24 -5.14 0.70
C GLY A 26 -33.71 -3.93 -0.13
N GLY A 27 -33.36 -3.87 -1.42
CA GLY A 27 -33.73 -2.77 -2.32
C GLY A 27 -32.80 -1.56 -2.26
N TYR A 28 -31.74 -1.62 -1.45
CA TYR A 28 -30.73 -0.56 -1.34
C TYR A 28 -29.82 -0.53 -2.56
N ARG A 29 -29.25 0.64 -2.85
CA ARG A 29 -28.20 0.74 -3.85
C ARG A 29 -26.89 0.17 -3.27
N LEU A 30 -26.17 -0.62 -4.06
CA LEU A 30 -24.95 -1.29 -3.61
C LEU A 30 -23.86 -0.29 -3.20
N ASP A 31 -23.76 0.87 -3.86
CA ASP A 31 -22.81 1.93 -3.50
C ASP A 31 -23.09 2.53 -2.11
N GLU A 32 -24.36 2.71 -1.75
CA GLU A 32 -24.80 3.13 -0.43
C GLU A 32 -24.50 2.07 0.63
N VAL A 33 -24.78 0.79 0.34
CA VAL A 33 -24.48 -0.34 1.24
C VAL A 33 -22.98 -0.44 1.54
N VAL A 34 -22.14 -0.24 0.52
CA VAL A 34 -20.67 -0.18 0.66
C VAL A 34 -20.24 0.95 1.57
N SER A 35 -20.77 2.15 1.33
CA SER A 35 -20.52 3.34 2.14
C SER A 35 -20.97 3.15 3.59
N ALA A 36 -22.12 2.52 3.80
CA ALA A 36 -22.71 2.28 5.11
C ALA A 36 -21.93 1.23 5.91
N LEU A 37 -21.55 0.11 5.30
CA LEU A 37 -20.67 -0.89 5.91
C LEU A 37 -19.37 -0.26 6.43
N GLN A 38 -18.68 0.50 5.57
CA GLN A 38 -17.42 1.16 5.93
C GLN A 38 -17.58 2.12 7.10
N LYS A 39 -18.62 2.97 7.08
CA LYS A 39 -18.88 3.92 8.16
C LYS A 39 -19.27 3.24 9.47
N ALA A 40 -20.03 2.16 9.41
CA ALA A 40 -20.40 1.38 10.60
C ALA A 40 -19.15 0.77 11.26
N ILE A 41 -18.27 0.14 10.47
CA ILE A 41 -17.00 -0.42 10.97
C ILE A 41 -16.10 0.67 11.56
N ARG A 42 -15.92 1.79 10.86
CA ARG A 42 -15.14 2.95 11.35
C ARG A 42 -15.62 3.45 12.72
N ARG A 43 -16.94 3.41 12.94
CA ARG A 43 -17.58 3.88 14.18
C ARG A 43 -17.75 2.78 15.24
N GLY A 44 -17.27 1.56 14.99
CA GLY A 44 -17.44 0.43 15.90
C GLY A 44 -18.90 -0.01 16.08
N GLN A 45 -19.77 0.27 15.12
CA GLN A 45 -21.19 -0.09 15.19
C GLN A 45 -21.39 -1.51 14.65
N GLU A 46 -21.09 -2.52 15.47
CA GLU A 46 -21.08 -3.94 15.06
C GLU A 46 -22.39 -4.41 14.45
N GLU A 47 -23.53 -4.20 15.12
CA GLU A 47 -24.83 -4.66 14.62
C GLU A 47 -25.17 -4.06 13.24
N ASN A 48 -24.94 -2.74 13.08
CA ASN A 48 -25.15 -2.06 11.81
C ASN A 48 -24.21 -2.60 10.72
N ALA A 49 -22.94 -2.84 11.06
CA ALA A 49 -21.97 -3.36 10.11
C ALA A 49 -22.33 -4.78 9.66
N LEU A 50 -22.76 -5.64 10.58
CA LEU A 50 -23.24 -6.99 10.28
C LEU A 50 -24.49 -6.96 9.40
N TYR A 51 -25.43 -6.03 9.65
CA TYR A 51 -26.58 -5.84 8.78
C TYR A 51 -26.16 -5.54 7.32
N TRP A 52 -25.29 -4.54 7.12
CA TRP A 52 -24.81 -4.20 5.78
C TRP A 52 -24.00 -5.32 5.14
N MET A 53 -23.23 -6.07 5.92
CA MET A 53 -22.52 -7.26 5.46
C MET A 53 -23.46 -8.33 4.90
N MET A 54 -24.63 -8.55 5.54
CA MET A 54 -25.62 -9.51 5.06
C MET A 54 -26.23 -9.11 3.71
N GLU A 55 -26.38 -7.82 3.42
CA GLU A 55 -26.83 -7.35 2.09
C GLU A 55 -25.84 -7.75 0.98
N PHE A 56 -24.53 -7.77 1.25
CA PHE A 56 -23.55 -8.30 0.29
C PHE A 56 -23.70 -9.80 0.11
N VAL A 57 -23.79 -10.56 1.21
CA VAL A 57 -23.85 -12.02 1.17
C VAL A 57 -25.11 -12.48 0.45
N LYS A 58 -26.27 -11.95 0.82
CA LYS A 58 -27.56 -12.30 0.22
C LYS A 58 -27.67 -11.79 -1.23
N GLY A 59 -27.00 -10.70 -1.56
CA GLY A 59 -26.90 -10.18 -2.92
C GLY A 59 -25.88 -10.88 -3.82
N HIS A 60 -25.20 -11.93 -3.34
CA HIS A 60 -24.11 -12.61 -4.05
C HIS A 60 -22.94 -11.69 -4.43
N TYR A 61 -22.69 -10.63 -3.65
CA TYR A 61 -21.60 -9.67 -3.83
C TYR A 61 -20.38 -9.95 -2.94
N ILE A 62 -20.15 -11.22 -2.57
CA ILE A 62 -19.10 -11.62 -1.60
C ILE A 62 -17.69 -11.17 -2.00
N GLY A 63 -17.34 -11.24 -3.28
CA GLY A 63 -16.04 -10.75 -3.76
C GLY A 63 -15.90 -9.23 -3.62
N TYR A 64 -17.00 -8.48 -3.70
CA TYR A 64 -17.00 -7.04 -3.46
C TYR A 64 -16.84 -6.74 -1.97
N LEU A 65 -17.52 -7.49 -1.10
CA LEU A 65 -17.39 -7.39 0.35
C LEU A 65 -15.92 -7.54 0.78
N TRP A 66 -15.25 -8.64 0.38
CA TRP A 66 -13.86 -8.88 0.78
C TRP A 66 -12.90 -7.79 0.31
N ARG A 67 -13.05 -7.30 -0.94
CA ARG A 67 -12.27 -6.15 -1.41
C ARG A 67 -12.49 -4.90 -0.56
N ARG A 68 -13.74 -4.65 -0.15
CA ARG A 68 -14.07 -3.50 0.70
C ARG A 68 -13.49 -3.66 2.11
N LEU A 69 -13.59 -4.85 2.71
CA LEU A 69 -12.98 -5.13 4.01
C LEU A 69 -11.46 -4.95 3.97
N SER A 70 -10.77 -5.35 2.90
CA SER A 70 -9.34 -5.10 2.72
C SER A 70 -8.98 -3.60 2.69
N VAL A 71 -9.80 -2.77 2.03
CA VAL A 71 -9.61 -1.30 2.04
C VAL A 71 -9.81 -0.76 3.45
N ILE A 72 -10.92 -1.11 4.11
CA ILE A 72 -11.24 -0.65 5.48
C ILE A 72 -10.13 -1.04 6.46
N THR A 73 -9.56 -2.24 6.31
CA THR A 73 -8.49 -2.74 7.18
C THR A 73 -7.28 -1.80 7.18
N ILE A 74 -6.89 -1.25 6.03
CA ILE A 74 -5.75 -0.33 5.94
C ILE A 74 -6.17 1.11 6.25
N GLU A 75 -7.35 1.53 5.77
CA GLU A 75 -7.82 2.92 5.87
C GLU A 75 -8.26 3.31 7.30
N ASP A 76 -8.91 2.40 8.02
CA ASP A 76 -9.59 2.70 9.29
C ASP A 76 -8.97 2.02 10.52
N ILE A 77 -8.13 1.00 10.33
CA ILE A 77 -7.40 0.29 11.39
C ILE A 77 -5.90 0.60 11.24
N GLY A 78 -5.31 0.24 10.09
CA GLY A 78 -3.97 0.67 9.69
C GLY A 78 -2.89 0.37 10.72
N LEU A 79 -2.12 1.40 11.11
CA LEU A 79 -1.03 1.28 12.09
C LEU A 79 -1.50 0.95 13.51
N ALA A 80 -2.81 1.05 13.80
CA ALA A 80 -3.33 0.74 15.13
C ALA A 80 -3.35 -0.77 15.43
N ASP A 81 -3.42 -1.62 14.39
CA ASP A 81 -3.26 -3.07 14.51
C ASP A 81 -2.63 -3.66 13.23
N LEU A 82 -1.32 -3.92 13.30
CA LEU A 82 -0.55 -4.46 12.17
C LEU A 82 -0.89 -5.92 11.81
N ASN A 83 -1.61 -6.64 12.67
CA ASN A 83 -2.05 -8.00 12.37
C ASN A 83 -3.38 -8.05 11.60
N ALA A 84 -4.12 -6.93 11.53
CA ALA A 84 -5.41 -6.89 10.87
C ALA A 84 -5.38 -7.31 9.39
N PRO A 85 -4.40 -6.89 8.56
CA PRO A 85 -4.30 -7.35 7.18
C PRO A 85 -4.13 -8.87 7.06
N LEU A 86 -3.35 -9.49 7.97
CA LEU A 86 -3.14 -10.93 8.00
C LEU A 86 -4.43 -11.67 8.36
N MET A 87 -5.15 -11.20 9.38
CA MET A 87 -6.43 -11.77 9.81
C MET A 87 -7.45 -11.74 8.67
N ILE A 88 -7.63 -10.58 8.04
CA ILE A 88 -8.66 -10.38 7.01
C ILE A 88 -8.34 -11.16 5.73
N ASN A 89 -7.07 -11.23 5.33
CA ASN A 89 -6.65 -12.06 4.19
C ASN A 89 -6.86 -13.55 4.47
N THR A 90 -6.52 -14.01 5.68
CA THR A 90 -6.74 -15.40 6.08
C THR A 90 -8.22 -15.77 6.03
N LEU A 91 -9.09 -14.94 6.62
CA LEU A 91 -10.53 -15.17 6.61
C LEU A 91 -11.13 -15.16 5.20
N ALA A 92 -10.65 -14.28 4.31
CA ALA A 92 -11.09 -14.24 2.92
C ALA A 92 -10.73 -15.55 2.17
N GLN A 93 -9.49 -16.03 2.32
CA GLN A 93 -9.04 -17.29 1.70
C GLN A 93 -9.78 -18.49 2.26
N MET A 94 -10.05 -18.51 3.57
CA MET A 94 -10.85 -19.58 4.18
C MET A 94 -12.29 -19.56 3.65
N ASN A 95 -12.91 -18.38 3.54
CA ASN A 95 -14.25 -18.22 2.99
C ASN A 95 -14.35 -18.70 1.53
N GLU A 96 -13.36 -18.38 0.70
CA GLU A 96 -13.28 -18.86 -0.68
C GLU A 96 -13.27 -20.39 -0.77
N ARG A 97 -12.52 -21.08 0.11
CA ARG A 97 -12.41 -22.55 0.11
C ARG A 97 -13.71 -23.26 0.50
N VAL A 98 -14.53 -22.64 1.35
CA VAL A 98 -15.77 -23.25 1.87
C VAL A 98 -17.00 -22.93 1.01
N ASN A 99 -16.96 -21.83 0.23
CA ASN A 99 -18.04 -21.47 -0.68
C ASN A 99 -18.07 -22.43 -1.87
N LYS A 100 -19.15 -23.20 -2.02
CA LYS A 100 -19.34 -24.19 -3.09
C LYS A 100 -20.77 -24.17 -3.60
N ASN A 101 -20.96 -24.45 -4.89
CA ASN A 101 -22.29 -24.63 -5.50
C ASN A 101 -23.27 -23.46 -5.24
N GLY A 102 -22.79 -22.22 -5.24
CA GLY A 102 -23.60 -21.03 -5.02
C GLY A 102 -23.94 -20.71 -3.55
N TYR A 103 -23.57 -21.58 -2.60
CA TYR A 103 -23.64 -21.27 -1.18
C TYR A 103 -22.53 -20.30 -0.76
N ILE A 104 -22.91 -19.26 -0.01
CA ILE A 104 -21.98 -18.30 0.57
C ILE A 104 -22.07 -18.41 2.09
N GLU A 105 -20.95 -18.84 2.68
CA GLU A 105 -20.76 -18.96 4.13
C GLU A 105 -20.60 -17.57 4.77
N THR A 106 -21.24 -17.35 5.92
CA THR A 106 -21.37 -16.05 6.59
C THR A 106 -20.43 -15.84 7.79
N PHE A 107 -19.94 -16.89 8.43
CA PHE A 107 -19.13 -16.82 9.66
C PHE A 107 -17.79 -16.13 9.43
N HIS A 108 -17.10 -16.42 8.33
CA HIS A 108 -15.83 -15.76 8.02
C HIS A 108 -15.98 -14.23 7.81
N PRO A 109 -16.90 -13.73 6.95
CA PRO A 109 -17.11 -12.29 6.84
C PRO A 109 -17.68 -11.66 8.11
N ALA A 110 -18.51 -12.37 8.88
CA ALA A 110 -19.00 -11.88 10.17
C ALA A 110 -17.86 -11.69 11.18
N MET A 111 -16.97 -12.69 11.32
CA MET A 111 -15.78 -12.59 12.18
C MET A 111 -14.88 -11.43 11.75
N ALA A 112 -14.67 -11.24 10.45
CA ALA A 112 -13.92 -10.12 9.90
C ALA A 112 -14.54 -8.77 10.30
N VAL A 113 -15.85 -8.62 10.15
CA VAL A 113 -16.57 -7.38 10.51
C VAL A 113 -16.49 -7.09 12.01
N ILE A 114 -16.75 -8.09 12.86
CA ILE A 114 -16.67 -7.99 14.33
C ILE A 114 -15.25 -7.56 14.74
N TYR A 115 -14.24 -8.28 14.25
CA TYR A 115 -12.84 -7.97 14.53
C TYR A 115 -12.48 -6.53 14.15
N LEU A 116 -12.84 -6.08 12.94
CA LEU A 116 -12.56 -4.70 12.50
C LEU A 116 -13.35 -3.65 13.29
N CYS A 117 -14.58 -3.94 13.72
CA CYS A 117 -15.36 -3.03 14.56
C CYS A 117 -14.73 -2.86 15.95
N GLN A 118 -14.21 -3.94 16.54
CA GLN A 118 -13.59 -3.94 17.87
C GLN A 118 -12.13 -3.46 17.88
N ALA A 119 -11.43 -3.58 16.74
CA ALA A 119 -10.04 -3.18 16.64
C ALA A 119 -9.82 -1.68 16.99
N PRO A 120 -8.66 -1.31 17.55
CA PRO A 120 -8.23 0.09 17.62
C PRO A 120 -8.27 0.73 16.22
N LYS A 121 -8.68 2.01 16.15
CA LYS A 121 -8.85 2.73 14.89
C LYS A 121 -7.68 3.70 14.66
N SER A 122 -7.14 3.74 13.45
CA SER A 122 -6.26 4.81 12.98
C SER A 122 -6.51 5.07 11.51
N ARG A 123 -6.67 6.36 11.17
CA ARG A 123 -6.74 6.85 9.78
C ARG A 123 -5.46 7.53 9.34
N GLU A 124 -4.35 7.31 10.06
CA GLU A 124 -3.07 7.97 9.78
C GLU A 124 -2.56 7.68 8.36
N ILE A 125 -2.75 6.46 7.86
CA ILE A 125 -2.35 6.09 6.50
C ILE A 125 -3.16 6.89 5.45
N ASP A 126 -4.47 7.03 5.66
CA ASP A 126 -5.35 7.83 4.79
C ASP A 126 -4.92 9.31 4.79
N TYR A 127 -4.71 9.88 5.99
CA TYR A 127 -4.26 11.26 6.13
C TYR A 127 -2.86 11.50 5.56
N ALA A 128 -1.93 10.54 5.68
CA ALA A 128 -0.60 10.66 5.12
C ALA A 128 -0.64 10.76 3.59
N CYS A 129 -1.45 9.91 2.93
CA CYS A 129 -1.67 9.96 1.50
C CYS A 129 -2.32 11.28 1.06
N ASP A 130 -3.40 11.69 1.73
CA ASP A 130 -4.10 12.93 1.41
C ASP A 130 -3.21 14.17 1.62
N TYR A 131 -2.43 14.20 2.71
CA TYR A 131 -1.47 15.27 2.97
C TYR A 131 -0.46 15.45 1.83
N ILE A 132 0.17 14.37 1.36
CA ILE A 132 1.14 14.44 0.28
C ILE A 132 0.47 14.88 -1.03
N ASP A 133 -0.73 14.38 -1.33
CA ASP A 133 -1.47 14.77 -2.54
C ASP A 133 -1.90 16.24 -2.51
N LEU A 134 -2.37 16.74 -1.38
CA LEU A 134 -2.70 18.16 -1.19
C LEU A 134 -1.46 19.04 -1.30
N LYS A 135 -0.34 18.63 -0.69
CA LYS A 135 0.93 19.36 -0.76
C LYS A 135 1.44 19.45 -2.20
N ARG A 136 1.32 18.37 -2.99
CA ARG A 136 1.64 18.37 -4.43
C ARG A 136 0.71 19.28 -5.24
N LYS A 137 -0.60 19.26 -4.97
CA LYS A 137 -1.57 20.18 -5.61
C LYS A 137 -1.27 21.65 -5.30
N ALA A 138 -0.71 21.93 -4.12
CA ALA A 138 -0.24 23.26 -3.72
C ALA A 138 1.13 23.65 -4.33
N GLY A 139 1.70 22.84 -5.22
CA GLY A 139 2.93 23.14 -5.93
C GLY A 139 4.21 22.66 -5.25
N TRP A 140 4.13 21.86 -4.18
CA TRP A 140 5.32 21.25 -3.58
C TRP A 140 5.75 20.02 -4.37
N TYR A 141 6.94 20.10 -4.96
CA TYR A 141 7.60 19.00 -5.64
C TYR A 141 9.02 18.87 -5.10
N LEU A 142 9.46 17.63 -4.89
CA LEU A 142 10.84 17.35 -4.53
C LEU A 142 11.69 17.30 -5.80
N GLU A 143 12.87 17.90 -5.76
CA GLU A 143 13.90 17.61 -6.75
C GLU A 143 14.36 16.16 -6.60
N THR A 144 14.75 15.53 -7.70
CA THR A 144 15.34 14.19 -7.64
C THR A 144 16.66 14.26 -6.87
N PRO A 145 16.80 13.56 -5.74
CA PRO A 145 18.00 13.63 -4.93
C PRO A 145 19.20 13.07 -5.71
N PRO A 146 20.42 13.62 -5.54
CA PRO A 146 21.61 13.17 -6.27
C PRO A 146 21.88 11.67 -6.16
N GLU A 147 21.67 11.10 -4.96
CA GLU A 147 21.86 9.67 -4.67
C GLU A 147 20.88 8.76 -5.44
N ALA A 148 19.75 9.28 -5.93
CA ALA A 148 18.85 8.52 -6.80
C ALA A 148 19.42 8.32 -8.23
N ARG A 149 20.50 9.01 -8.60
CA ARG A 149 21.21 8.84 -9.89
C ARG A 149 22.16 7.64 -9.83
N ASP A 150 21.63 6.50 -9.41
CA ASP A 150 22.36 5.25 -9.18
C ASP A 150 22.96 4.64 -10.47
N MET A 151 23.87 3.67 -10.34
CA MET A 151 24.58 2.98 -11.44
C MET A 151 23.64 2.36 -12.50
N HIS A 152 22.40 2.05 -12.15
CA HIS A 152 21.42 1.50 -13.09
C HIS A 152 20.65 2.57 -13.88
N THR A 153 20.73 3.84 -13.46
CA THR A 153 20.12 4.99 -14.15
C THR A 153 20.91 5.37 -15.41
N GLN A 154 20.29 6.14 -16.30
CA GLN A 154 20.98 6.65 -17.49
C GLN A 154 22.21 7.49 -17.10
N VAL A 155 22.03 8.45 -16.18
CA VAL A 155 23.11 9.32 -15.70
C VAL A 155 24.23 8.53 -15.04
N GLY A 156 23.90 7.54 -14.19
CA GLY A 156 24.91 6.70 -13.54
C GLY A 156 25.71 5.85 -14.53
N LYS A 157 25.06 5.30 -15.57
CA LYS A 157 25.73 4.52 -16.63
C LYS A 157 26.66 5.38 -17.48
N GLU A 158 26.24 6.59 -17.82
CA GLU A 158 27.07 7.54 -18.56
C GLU A 158 28.31 7.91 -17.74
N LEU A 159 28.13 8.23 -16.45
CA LEU A 159 29.24 8.51 -15.54
C LEU A 159 30.24 7.34 -15.46
N LEU A 160 29.77 6.11 -15.31
CA LEU A 160 30.66 4.95 -15.23
C LEU A 160 31.44 4.67 -16.52
N LYS A 161 30.85 4.96 -17.68
CA LYS A 161 31.53 4.83 -18.99
C LYS A 161 32.64 5.85 -19.17
N GLU A 162 32.49 7.04 -18.59
CA GLU A 162 33.50 8.09 -18.63
C GLU A 162 34.67 7.83 -17.67
N MET A 163 34.45 7.01 -16.64
CA MET A 163 35.49 6.68 -15.68
C MET A 163 36.50 5.68 -16.26
N PRO A 164 37.81 5.96 -16.19
CA PRO A 164 38.83 5.01 -16.62
C PRO A 164 38.93 3.82 -15.66
N GLY A 165 39.42 2.69 -16.16
CA GLY A 165 39.72 1.51 -15.34
C GLY A 165 38.57 0.50 -15.29
N ASP A 166 38.47 -0.19 -14.15
CA ASP A 166 37.54 -1.30 -13.97
C ASP A 166 36.13 -0.80 -13.65
N TYR A 167 35.16 -1.22 -14.46
CA TYR A 167 33.77 -0.79 -14.33
C TYR A 167 33.16 -1.20 -13.00
N GLU A 168 33.40 -2.42 -12.54
CA GLU A 168 32.81 -2.95 -11.30
C GLU A 168 33.37 -2.22 -10.08
N LYS A 169 34.69 -1.98 -10.07
CA LYS A 169 35.33 -1.19 -9.02
C LYS A 169 34.83 0.26 -9.00
N ASN A 170 34.69 0.89 -10.17
CA ASN A 170 34.16 2.24 -10.28
C ASN A 170 32.70 2.33 -9.78
N ALA A 171 31.89 1.30 -10.06
CA ALA A 171 30.53 1.20 -9.54
C ALA A 171 30.51 1.08 -8.02
N ASP A 172 31.36 0.23 -7.45
CA ASP A 172 31.50 0.06 -6.01
C ASP A 172 31.95 1.35 -5.31
N ASP A 173 32.97 2.02 -5.85
CA ASP A 173 33.52 3.24 -5.27
C ASP A 173 32.53 4.42 -5.32
N LYS A 174 31.70 4.52 -6.36
CA LYS A 174 30.78 5.64 -6.59
C LYS A 174 29.39 5.47 -6.01
N PHE A 175 28.81 4.27 -6.10
CA PHE A 175 27.38 4.09 -5.82
C PHE A 175 27.11 3.19 -4.61
N TYR A 176 28.00 2.25 -4.30
CA TYR A 176 27.72 1.23 -3.29
C TYR A 176 27.44 1.83 -1.90
N TYR A 177 28.18 2.86 -1.48
CA TYR A 177 27.98 3.46 -0.15
C TYR A 177 26.62 4.13 0.00
N GLU A 178 26.20 4.94 -0.97
CA GLU A 178 24.90 5.61 -0.93
C GLU A 178 23.76 4.60 -1.06
N GLY A 179 23.93 3.57 -1.88
CA GLY A 179 22.91 2.54 -2.12
C GLY A 179 22.61 1.63 -0.93
N ILE A 180 23.45 1.60 0.11
CA ILE A 180 23.29 0.72 1.28
C ILE A 180 22.98 1.46 2.59
N LEU A 181 22.79 2.78 2.55
CA LEU A 181 22.48 3.57 3.75
C LEU A 181 21.11 3.19 4.33
N LEU A 182 21.07 2.93 5.64
CA LEU A 182 19.84 2.63 6.38
C LEU A 182 19.64 3.66 7.50
N ASN A 183 18.52 4.39 7.48
CA ASN A 183 18.18 5.37 8.52
C ASN A 183 17.51 4.76 9.75
N ASN A 184 17.02 3.52 9.66
CA ASN A 184 16.45 2.76 10.77
C ASN A 184 16.87 1.28 10.67
N PRO A 185 18.16 0.97 10.89
CA PRO A 185 18.65 -0.39 10.76
C PRO A 185 17.98 -1.28 11.81
N ALA A 186 17.61 -2.50 11.42
CA ALA A 186 17.18 -3.49 12.39
C ALA A 186 18.30 -3.73 13.41
N SER A 187 17.93 -3.95 14.68
CA SER A 187 18.86 -4.31 15.75
C SER A 187 19.34 -5.76 15.58
N ILE A 188 20.06 -6.02 14.50
CA ILE A 188 20.71 -7.30 14.23
C ILE A 188 22.10 -7.19 14.85
N ASN A 189 22.24 -7.68 16.09
CA ASN A 189 23.49 -7.62 16.86
C ASN A 189 24.70 -8.30 16.15
N GLN A 190 24.48 -9.05 15.07
CA GLN A 190 25.53 -9.65 14.26
C GLN A 190 25.14 -9.68 12.78
N ASP A 191 25.27 -8.56 12.07
CA ASP A 191 25.44 -8.64 10.62
C ASP A 191 26.82 -9.24 10.32
N LYS A 192 26.89 -10.58 10.36
CA LYS A 192 28.10 -11.39 10.19
C LYS A 192 28.75 -11.24 8.82
N TYR A 193 28.03 -10.71 7.83
CA TYR A 193 28.50 -10.61 6.45
C TYR A 193 28.91 -9.20 6.08
N LYS A 194 28.39 -8.16 6.74
CA LYS A 194 28.79 -6.77 6.49
C LYS A 194 30.30 -6.63 6.42
N LYS A 195 31.03 -7.02 7.46
CA LYS A 195 32.50 -6.93 7.46
C LYS A 195 33.14 -7.75 6.33
N LYS A 196 32.69 -8.98 6.12
CA LYS A 196 33.24 -9.88 5.09
C LYS A 196 33.07 -9.32 3.68
N VAL A 197 31.91 -8.73 3.38
CA VAL A 197 31.64 -8.13 2.06
C VAL A 197 32.48 -6.87 1.87
N TRP A 198 32.62 -6.03 2.89
CA TRP A 198 33.51 -4.86 2.84
C TRP A 198 34.96 -5.25 2.56
N ASP A 199 35.48 -6.27 3.26
CA ASP A 199 36.84 -6.75 3.08
C ASP A 199 37.06 -7.31 1.66
N LEU A 200 36.11 -8.10 1.14
CA LEU A 200 36.20 -8.70 -0.20
C LEU A 200 36.10 -7.66 -1.33
N ARG A 201 35.21 -6.67 -1.19
CA ARG A 201 35.06 -5.57 -2.14
C ARG A 201 36.14 -4.49 -2.00
N LYS A 202 37.01 -4.60 -0.98
CA LYS A 202 38.07 -3.62 -0.66
C LYS A 202 37.51 -2.21 -0.46
N LEU A 203 36.34 -2.13 0.17
CA LEU A 203 35.66 -0.87 0.46
C LEU A 203 36.33 -0.15 1.64
N ASP A 204 36.20 1.17 1.67
CA ASP A 204 36.64 2.03 2.76
C ASP A 204 35.91 1.66 4.05
N THR A 205 36.65 1.03 4.97
CA THR A 205 36.17 0.57 6.27
C THR A 205 35.90 1.74 7.22
N ASN A 206 36.38 2.96 6.95
CA ASN A 206 35.97 4.15 7.70
C ASN A 206 34.50 4.51 7.44
N LYS A 207 33.94 4.05 6.31
CA LYS A 207 32.53 4.24 5.96
C LYS A 207 31.60 3.16 6.51
N PHE A 208 32.12 2.22 7.30
CA PHE A 208 31.33 1.12 7.86
C PHE A 208 30.14 1.59 8.71
N ASN A 209 30.28 2.79 9.33
CA ASN A 209 29.32 3.37 10.27
C ASN A 209 28.92 4.82 9.94
N LEU A 210 29.06 5.29 8.69
CA LEU A 210 28.48 6.57 8.26
C LEU A 210 26.99 6.27 7.97
N LYS A 211 26.04 6.56 8.87
CA LYS A 211 25.54 7.87 9.31
C LYS A 211 25.17 7.80 10.81
N PHE A 212 25.40 8.90 11.53
CA PHE A 212 25.24 9.14 12.97
C PHE A 212 26.37 8.61 13.88
N LYS A 213 27.50 9.33 13.87
CA LYS A 213 28.06 9.71 15.17
C LYS A 213 26.98 10.56 15.86
N ASN A 214 26.64 10.24 17.10
CA ASN A 214 25.70 10.96 17.96
C ASN A 214 25.69 12.47 17.71
N ASP A 215 24.63 12.97 17.09
CA ASP A 215 24.20 14.35 17.30
C ASP A 215 23.06 14.26 18.31
N GLY A 216 23.41 14.46 19.58
CA GLY A 216 22.45 14.47 20.66
C GLY A 216 21.40 15.56 20.46
N VAL A 217 20.15 15.13 20.29
CA VAL A 217 18.91 15.80 20.70
C VAL A 217 17.95 14.71 21.17
#